data_AF-A0A067FMV4-F1
#
_entry.id   AF-A0A067FMV4-F1
#
_cell.length_a   1.000
_cell.length_b   1.000
_cell.length_c   1.000
_cell.angle_alpha   90.00
_cell.angle_beta   90.00
_cell.angle_gamma   90.00
#
_symmetry.space_group_name_H-M   'P 1'
#
loop_
_entity.id
_entity.type
_entity.pdbx_description
1 polymer ?
#
loop_
_entity_poly.entity_id
_entity_poly.type
_entity_poly.pdbx_seq_one_letter_code
_entity_poly.pdbx_strand_id
1 'polypeptide(L)'
;MGHHRSCKNGLWKPIGVTISYLAVPFNVSFRARSFFVPNSRKMTTIRRFCCNDLLRFTSVNLDHLTETFNMSFYMTYLARWPDYFHVAEGPGNRIMGYIMGKVEGQGESWHGHVTAVTVSPEYRRQQLAKKLMNLLEDISDKIDKAYFVDLFVRASNTPAIKMYEKLGYVIYRRVLRYYSGEEDGLDMRKALSRDVEKKSIIPLKRPVTPDELEYD
;
A
#
# COMPACT_ATOMS: atom_id res chain seq x y z
N MET A 1 -13.18 -58.86 11.09
CA MET A 1 -12.57 -60.02 11.79
C MET A 1 -11.60 -60.67 10.82
N GLY A 2 -10.32 -60.80 11.18
CA GLY A 2 -9.30 -61.33 10.27
C GLY A 2 -7.88 -60.98 10.70
N HIS A 3 -7.49 -61.53 11.85
CA HIS A 3 -6.17 -61.74 12.45
C HIS A 3 -4.92 -60.90 12.10
N HIS A 4 -4.41 -60.26 13.17
CA HIS A 4 -3.01 -60.09 13.55
C HIS A 4 -2.03 -61.19 13.10
N ARG A 5 -0.82 -60.78 12.69
CA ARG A 5 0.45 -61.15 13.38
C ARG A 5 1.56 -60.15 13.09
N SER A 6 2.32 -59.88 14.15
CA SER A 6 3.47 -58.98 14.31
C SER A 6 4.79 -59.75 14.23
N CYS A 7 5.88 -59.12 13.79
CA CYS A 7 7.28 -59.17 14.32
C CYS A 7 8.27 -58.68 13.23
N LYS A 8 8.93 -57.54 13.39
CA LYS A 8 10.21 -57.25 14.11
C LYS A 8 11.50 -57.52 13.30
N ASN A 9 12.22 -56.42 13.08
CA ASN A 9 13.67 -56.18 13.14
C ASN A 9 14.64 -56.90 12.18
N GLY A 10 15.55 -56.11 11.59
CA GLY A 10 16.87 -56.63 11.18
C GLY A 10 17.56 -55.89 10.03
N LEU A 11 18.27 -54.82 10.38
CA LEU A 11 19.51 -54.29 9.78
C LEU A 11 20.25 -55.23 8.81
N TRP A 12 20.77 -54.76 7.65
CA TRP A 12 22.11 -55.09 7.12
C TRP A 12 22.55 -54.11 6.01
N LYS A 13 23.84 -53.77 6.03
CA LYS A 13 24.57 -52.74 5.26
C LYS A 13 24.87 -53.15 3.80
N PRO A 14 25.02 -52.21 2.86
CA PRO A 14 25.61 -52.50 1.56
C PRO A 14 27.15 -52.47 1.59
N ILE A 15 27.71 -53.37 0.80
CA ILE A 15 29.13 -53.67 0.59
C ILE A 15 29.75 -52.60 -0.31
N GLY A 16 30.97 -52.18 0.03
CA GLY A 16 31.74 -51.16 -0.68
C GLY A 16 32.42 -51.67 -1.95
N VAL A 17 32.65 -50.74 -2.87
CA VAL A 17 33.66 -50.87 -3.94
C VAL A 17 34.58 -49.66 -3.81
N THR A 18 35.86 -49.97 -3.62
CA THR A 18 36.97 -49.05 -3.45
C THR A 18 37.38 -48.45 -4.80
N ILE A 19 37.47 -47.12 -4.89
CA ILE A 19 38.21 -46.45 -5.96
C ILE A 19 39.25 -45.53 -5.30
N SER A 20 40.50 -45.78 -5.66
CA SER A 20 41.72 -45.19 -5.14
C SER A 20 41.85 -43.72 -5.52
N TYR A 21 42.17 -42.88 -4.53
CA TYR A 21 42.50 -41.47 -4.70
C TYR A 21 43.91 -41.31 -5.30
N LEU A 22 44.03 -40.53 -6.37
CA LEU A 22 45.28 -39.87 -6.77
C LEU A 22 45.09 -38.37 -6.52
N ALA A 23 45.74 -37.89 -5.47
CA ALA A 23 45.75 -36.49 -5.05
C ALA A 23 46.73 -35.69 -5.90
N VAL A 24 46.27 -34.57 -6.48
CA VAL A 24 47.11 -33.50 -7.03
C VAL A 24 46.83 -32.26 -6.18
N PRO A 25 47.81 -31.64 -5.51
CA PRO A 25 47.55 -30.48 -4.66
C PRO A 25 47.48 -29.21 -5.52
N PHE A 26 46.28 -28.67 -5.72
CA PHE A 26 46.12 -27.30 -6.22
C PHE A 26 46.03 -26.35 -5.04
N ASN A 27 47.10 -25.59 -4.83
CA ASN A 27 47.22 -24.62 -3.76
C ASN A 27 46.51 -23.33 -4.19
N VAL A 28 45.23 -23.17 -3.83
CA VAL A 28 44.50 -21.90 -4.01
C VAL A 28 44.32 -21.25 -2.65
N SER A 29 45.17 -20.26 -2.38
CA SER A 29 45.02 -19.34 -1.26
C SER A 29 43.73 -18.53 -1.45
N PHE A 30 42.63 -18.96 -0.83
CA PHE A 30 41.41 -18.16 -0.69
C PHE A 30 41.66 -17.03 0.32
N ARG A 31 42.18 -15.91 -0.17
CA ARG A 31 42.10 -14.64 0.55
C ARG A 31 40.64 -14.21 0.48
N ALA A 32 39.88 -14.48 1.54
CA ALA A 32 38.54 -13.95 1.72
C ALA A 32 38.62 -12.42 1.69
N ARG A 33 38.48 -11.84 0.50
CA ARG A 33 38.17 -10.42 0.36
C ARG A 33 36.74 -10.32 0.86
N SER A 34 36.59 -9.82 2.08
CA SER A 34 35.36 -9.20 2.53
C SER A 34 35.00 -8.16 1.48
N PHE A 35 34.11 -8.55 0.56
CA PHE A 35 33.44 -7.61 -0.31
C PHE A 35 32.60 -6.76 0.63
N PHE A 36 33.19 -5.64 1.04
CA PHE A 36 32.44 -4.53 1.58
C PHE A 36 31.57 -4.06 0.42
N VAL A 37 30.37 -4.62 0.31
CA VAL A 37 29.33 -4.07 -0.55
C VAL A 37 29.15 -2.66 -0.04
N PRO A 38 29.48 -1.62 -0.83
CA PRO A 38 29.28 -0.26 -0.37
C PRO A 38 27.81 -0.17 -0.01
N ASN A 39 27.52 0.28 1.20
CA ASN A 39 26.17 0.53 1.67
C ASN A 39 25.56 1.54 0.70
N SER A 40 24.92 1.04 -0.37
CA SER A 40 24.10 1.83 -1.26
C SER A 40 23.06 2.40 -0.33
N ARG A 41 23.23 3.67 0.05
CA ARG A 41 22.22 4.44 0.77
C ARG A 41 20.98 4.37 -0.09
N LYS A 42 20.13 3.37 0.13
CA LYS A 42 18.86 3.22 -0.58
C LYS A 42 18.05 4.46 -0.21
N MET A 43 18.06 5.44 -1.10
CA MET A 43 17.18 6.58 -1.02
C MET A 43 15.74 6.06 -1.05
N THR A 44 14.81 6.78 -0.42
CA THR A 44 13.40 6.41 -0.39
C THR A 44 12.91 6.06 -1.79
N THR A 45 12.44 4.83 -1.96
CA THR A 45 11.97 4.31 -3.24
C THR A 45 10.47 4.06 -3.14
N ILE A 46 9.72 4.54 -4.12
CA ILE A 46 8.29 4.22 -4.26
C ILE A 46 8.18 3.04 -5.22
N ARG A 47 7.49 1.99 -4.79
CA ARG A 47 7.23 0.79 -5.60
C ARG A 47 5.83 0.27 -5.35
N ARG A 48 5.36 -0.64 -6.20
CA ARG A 48 4.10 -1.35 -5.99
C ARG A 48 4.14 -2.11 -4.67
N PHE A 49 3.00 -2.11 -3.98
CA PHE A 49 2.78 -2.88 -2.78
C PHE A 49 2.76 -4.38 -3.11
N CYS A 50 3.33 -5.23 -2.26
CA CYS A 50 3.28 -6.67 -2.43
C CYS A 50 2.71 -7.36 -1.18
N CYS A 51 2.19 -8.58 -1.31
CA CYS A 51 1.59 -9.31 -0.19
C CYS A 51 2.51 -9.42 1.03
N ASN A 52 3.83 -9.51 0.81
CA ASN A 52 4.81 -9.60 1.89
C ASN A 52 4.92 -8.30 2.71
N ASP A 53 4.54 -7.15 2.15
CA ASP A 53 4.50 -5.88 2.88
C ASP A 53 3.39 -5.85 3.95
N LEU A 54 2.35 -6.69 3.82
CA LEU A 54 1.26 -6.79 4.80
C LEU A 54 1.75 -7.22 6.18
N LEU A 55 2.85 -7.95 6.24
CA LEU A 55 3.48 -8.38 7.49
C LEU A 55 4.40 -7.31 8.11
N ARG A 56 4.62 -6.19 7.39
CA ARG A 56 5.68 -5.22 7.68
C ARG A 56 5.16 -3.80 7.91
N PHE A 57 3.98 -3.48 7.39
CA PHE A 57 3.42 -2.12 7.45
C PHE A 57 2.66 -1.80 8.75
N THR A 58 2.52 -2.76 9.68
CA THR A 58 1.82 -2.55 10.96
C THR A 58 2.35 -1.35 11.74
N SER A 59 3.66 -1.08 11.68
CA SER A 59 4.27 0.08 12.35
C SER A 59 3.78 1.42 11.80
N VAL A 60 3.40 1.49 10.52
CA VAL A 60 2.83 2.70 9.92
C VAL A 60 1.36 2.87 10.32
N ASN A 61 0.65 1.76 10.51
CA ASN A 61 -0.74 1.72 10.95
C ASN A 61 -0.95 2.05 12.44
N LEU A 62 0.11 2.26 13.22
CA LEU A 62 0.01 2.64 14.64
C LEU A 62 -0.39 4.11 14.85
N ASP A 63 -0.41 4.93 13.80
CA ASP A 63 -0.94 6.28 13.92
C ASP A 63 -2.45 6.26 14.13
N HIS A 64 -2.91 6.91 15.19
CA HIS A 64 -4.34 7.01 15.57
C HIS A 64 -5.26 7.57 14.48
N LEU A 65 -4.72 8.34 13.52
CA LEU A 65 -5.48 8.88 12.38
C LEU A 65 -5.49 7.94 11.17
N THR A 66 -4.77 6.82 11.23
CA THR A 66 -4.73 5.81 10.17
C THR A 66 -5.77 4.73 10.46
N GLU A 67 -6.75 4.60 9.58
CA GLU A 67 -7.72 3.52 9.65
C GLU A 67 -7.04 2.17 9.35
N THR A 68 -7.38 1.15 10.14
CA THR A 68 -6.82 -0.20 9.98
C THR A 68 -7.90 -1.16 9.51
N PHE A 69 -7.72 -1.69 8.31
CA PHE A 69 -8.64 -2.66 7.70
C PHE A 69 -8.25 -4.10 8.02
N ASN A 70 -9.18 -5.03 7.81
CA ASN A 70 -8.87 -6.46 7.89
C ASN A 70 -7.98 -6.91 6.72
N MET A 71 -7.32 -8.07 6.86
CA MET A 71 -6.39 -8.58 5.84
C MET A 71 -7.08 -8.81 4.48
N SER A 72 -8.32 -9.31 4.49
CA SER A 72 -9.10 -9.57 3.27
C SER A 72 -9.35 -8.31 2.45
N PHE A 73 -9.54 -7.16 3.12
CA PHE A 73 -9.71 -5.87 2.48
C PHE A 73 -8.46 -5.48 1.69
N TYR A 74 -7.28 -5.51 2.31
CA TYR A 74 -6.03 -5.20 1.60
C TYR A 74 -5.75 -6.15 0.43
N MET A 75 -6.01 -7.45 0.62
CA MET A 75 -5.83 -8.44 -0.45
C MET A 75 -6.77 -8.21 -1.63
N THR A 76 -8.01 -7.78 -1.38
CA THR A 76 -8.97 -7.43 -2.42
C THR A 76 -8.48 -6.24 -3.24
N TYR A 77 -7.96 -5.20 -2.58
CA TYR A 77 -7.39 -4.04 -3.28
C TYR A 77 -6.17 -4.42 -4.11
N LEU A 78 -5.28 -5.24 -3.56
CA LEU A 78 -4.10 -5.70 -4.27
C LEU A 78 -4.45 -6.55 -5.51
N ALA A 79 -5.52 -7.35 -5.44
CA ALA A 79 -5.97 -8.18 -6.55
C ALA A 79 -6.70 -7.36 -7.63
N ARG A 80 -7.52 -6.38 -7.25
CA ARG A 80 -8.40 -5.65 -8.17
C ARG A 80 -7.77 -4.37 -8.73
N TRP A 81 -6.98 -3.66 -7.94
CA TRP A 81 -6.35 -2.39 -8.31
C TRP A 81 -4.86 -2.36 -7.91
N PRO A 82 -4.03 -3.27 -8.46
CA PRO A 82 -2.61 -3.35 -8.12
C PRO A 82 -1.84 -2.06 -8.47
N ASP A 83 -2.29 -1.32 -9.48
CA ASP A 83 -1.70 -0.04 -9.87
C ASP A 83 -2.02 1.07 -8.85
N TYR A 84 -3.09 0.97 -8.08
CA TYR A 84 -3.46 1.96 -7.06
C TYR A 84 -2.82 1.70 -5.69
N PHE A 85 -2.03 0.64 -5.55
CA PHE A 85 -1.45 0.24 -4.28
C PHE A 85 0.08 0.34 -4.32
N HIS A 86 0.61 1.37 -3.64
CA HIS A 86 2.04 1.68 -3.62
C HIS A 86 2.57 1.88 -2.21
N VAL A 87 3.85 1.59 -2.04
CA VAL A 87 4.58 1.72 -0.79
C VAL A 87 5.83 2.55 -0.97
N ALA A 88 6.13 3.38 0.00
CA ALA A 88 7.40 4.08 0.13
C ALA A 88 8.32 3.32 1.07
N GLU A 89 9.41 2.79 0.53
CA GLU A 89 10.39 2.00 1.25
C GLU A 89 11.69 2.79 1.45
N GLY A 90 12.16 2.85 2.69
CA GLY A 90 13.41 3.50 3.08
C GLY A 90 14.58 2.51 3.24
N PRO A 91 15.74 3.01 3.70
CA PRO A 91 16.89 2.18 4.03
C PRO A 91 16.53 1.03 4.98
N GLY A 92 17.19 -0.11 4.82
CA GLY A 92 16.90 -1.31 5.64
C GLY A 92 15.53 -1.91 5.36
N ASN A 93 14.97 -1.65 4.17
CA ASN A 93 13.66 -2.12 3.73
C ASN A 93 12.50 -1.64 4.63
N ARG A 94 12.67 -0.55 5.39
CA ARG A 94 11.62 -0.06 6.30
C ARG A 94 10.48 0.60 5.52
N ILE A 95 9.25 0.23 5.81
CA ILE A 95 8.08 0.89 5.22
C ILE A 95 7.91 2.26 5.88
N MET A 96 8.07 3.32 5.10
CA MET A 96 7.94 4.71 5.56
C MET A 96 6.51 5.22 5.44
N GLY A 97 5.74 4.67 4.49
CA GLY A 97 4.36 5.05 4.22
C GLY A 97 3.80 4.24 3.05
N TYR A 98 2.49 4.30 2.85
CA TYR A 98 1.82 3.67 1.71
C TYR A 98 0.64 4.51 1.25
N ILE A 99 0.20 4.25 0.03
CA ILE A 99 -1.06 4.73 -0.52
C ILE A 99 -1.81 3.56 -1.11
N MET A 100 -3.10 3.54 -0.86
CA MET A 100 -4.04 2.55 -1.35
C MET A 100 -5.26 3.30 -1.87
N GLY A 101 -5.68 2.95 -3.07
CA GLY A 101 -6.90 3.47 -3.67
C GLY A 101 -7.51 2.48 -4.63
N LYS A 102 -8.56 2.95 -5.30
CA LYS A 102 -9.31 2.21 -6.31
C LYS A 102 -9.79 3.18 -7.39
N VAL A 103 -10.36 2.63 -8.46
CA VAL A 103 -11.15 3.39 -9.43
C VAL A 103 -12.57 2.85 -9.45
N GLU A 104 -13.55 3.74 -9.46
CA GLU A 104 -14.97 3.40 -9.43
C GLU A 104 -15.88 4.48 -10.06
N GLY A 105 -17.19 4.26 -10.03
CA GLY A 105 -18.20 5.13 -10.63
C GLY A 105 -18.62 4.71 -12.03
N GLN A 106 -19.47 5.53 -12.68
CA GLN A 106 -19.95 5.32 -14.05
C GLN A 106 -20.15 6.67 -14.75
N GLY A 107 -19.91 6.74 -16.06
CA GLY A 107 -20.10 7.98 -16.81
C GLY A 107 -19.25 9.13 -16.27
N GLU A 108 -19.88 10.28 -15.97
CA GLU A 108 -19.20 11.46 -15.41
C GLU A 108 -18.80 11.29 -13.93
N SER A 109 -19.30 10.27 -13.24
CA SER A 109 -18.84 9.90 -11.89
C SER A 109 -17.66 8.94 -11.89
N TRP A 110 -17.08 8.57 -13.05
CA TRP A 110 -15.87 7.73 -13.10
C TRP A 110 -14.66 8.45 -12.49
N HIS A 111 -14.17 7.97 -11.35
CA HIS A 111 -13.15 8.65 -10.54
C HIS A 111 -12.19 7.69 -9.84
N GLY A 112 -11.00 8.21 -9.50
CA GLY A 112 -10.08 7.54 -8.58
C GLY A 112 -10.43 7.87 -7.13
N HIS A 113 -10.39 6.89 -6.25
CA HIS A 113 -10.70 7.07 -4.83
C HIS A 113 -9.49 6.71 -3.98
N VAL A 114 -9.04 7.64 -3.12
CA VAL A 114 -7.98 7.37 -2.14
C VAL A 114 -8.58 6.79 -0.87
N THR A 115 -8.41 5.48 -0.70
CA THR A 115 -8.90 4.76 0.48
C THR A 115 -8.03 4.99 1.71
N ALA A 116 -6.71 5.00 1.53
CA ALA A 116 -5.78 5.28 2.61
C ALA A 116 -4.49 5.89 2.07
N VAL A 117 -4.01 6.94 2.72
CA VAL A 117 -2.64 7.43 2.55
C VAL A 117 -2.08 7.71 3.93
N THR A 118 -0.93 7.10 4.23
CA THR A 118 -0.30 7.27 5.53
C THR A 118 1.22 7.28 5.41
N VAL A 119 1.83 8.10 6.25
CA VAL A 119 3.28 8.23 6.39
C VAL A 119 3.57 8.16 7.87
N SER A 120 4.48 7.25 8.23
CA SER A 120 4.91 7.06 9.61
C SER A 120 5.42 8.40 10.18
N PRO A 121 5.08 8.73 11.44
CA PRO A 121 5.42 10.01 12.06
C PRO A 121 6.89 10.42 11.91
N GLU A 122 7.82 9.44 11.98
CA GLU A 122 9.26 9.63 11.84
C GLU A 122 9.68 10.18 10.47
N TYR A 123 8.87 9.95 9.43
CA TYR A 123 9.17 10.31 8.04
C TYR A 123 8.26 11.42 7.48
N ARG A 124 7.49 12.09 8.34
CA ARG A 124 6.65 13.23 7.97
C ARG A 124 7.48 14.46 7.61
N ARG A 125 6.84 15.44 6.97
CA ARG A 125 7.45 16.71 6.53
C ARG A 125 8.56 16.57 5.46
N GLN A 126 8.71 15.39 4.87
CA GLN A 126 9.60 15.11 3.73
C GLN A 126 8.84 15.07 2.39
N GLN A 127 7.60 15.59 2.36
CA GLN A 127 6.71 15.59 1.19
C GLN A 127 6.39 14.19 0.63
N LEU A 128 6.56 13.13 1.43
CA LEU A 128 6.32 11.76 0.98
C LEU A 128 4.85 11.49 0.64
N ALA A 129 3.92 11.94 1.49
CA ALA A 129 2.49 11.85 1.22
C ALA A 129 2.11 12.55 -0.09
N LYS A 130 2.68 13.73 -0.36
CA LYS A 130 2.50 14.45 -1.63
C LYS A 130 2.97 13.63 -2.84
N LYS A 131 4.14 12.97 -2.74
CA LYS A 131 4.64 12.11 -3.83
C LYS A 131 3.72 10.91 -4.08
N LEU A 132 3.21 10.29 -3.01
CA LEU A 132 2.27 9.18 -3.11
C LEU A 132 0.94 9.61 -3.73
N MET A 133 0.39 10.75 -3.30
CA MET A 133 -0.83 11.33 -3.88
C MET A 133 -0.66 11.64 -5.36
N ASN A 134 0.42 12.35 -5.74
CA ASN A 134 0.70 12.66 -7.14
C ASN A 134 0.79 11.40 -8.01
N LEU A 135 1.34 10.30 -7.49
CA LEU A 135 1.42 9.03 -8.21
C LEU A 135 0.02 8.46 -8.48
N LEU A 136 -0.86 8.46 -7.48
CA LEU A 136 -2.24 7.98 -7.64
C LEU A 136 -3.06 8.89 -8.56
N GLU A 137 -2.87 10.21 -8.47
CA GLU A 137 -3.46 11.20 -9.38
C GLU A 137 -3.02 10.95 -10.83
N ASP A 138 -1.71 10.75 -11.06
CA ASP A 138 -1.16 10.44 -12.38
C ASP A 138 -1.73 9.15 -12.97
N ILE A 139 -1.89 8.11 -12.16
CA ILE A 139 -2.50 6.84 -12.58
C ILE A 139 -3.96 7.06 -12.97
N SER A 140 -4.73 7.73 -12.11
CA SER A 140 -6.14 8.03 -12.36
C SER A 140 -6.35 8.86 -13.62
N ASP A 141 -5.48 9.85 -13.88
CA ASP A 141 -5.59 10.73 -15.04
C ASP A 141 -5.10 10.06 -16.32
N LYS A 142 -3.94 9.40 -16.28
CA LYS A 142 -3.28 8.91 -17.50
C LYS A 142 -3.74 7.53 -17.92
N ILE A 143 -3.99 6.63 -16.96
CA ILE A 143 -4.35 5.23 -17.22
C ILE A 143 -5.88 5.11 -17.28
N ASP A 144 -6.57 5.45 -16.19
CA ASP A 144 -8.01 5.20 -16.06
C ASP A 144 -8.89 6.29 -16.67
N LYS A 145 -8.29 7.44 -17.05
CA LYS A 145 -9.02 8.60 -17.59
C LYS A 145 -10.18 9.03 -16.68
N ALA A 146 -9.94 9.08 -15.38
CA ALA A 146 -10.90 9.54 -14.38
C ALA A 146 -11.25 11.03 -14.55
N TYR A 147 -12.46 11.42 -14.16
CA TYR A 147 -12.90 12.82 -14.14
C TYR A 147 -12.29 13.58 -12.96
N PHE A 148 -12.17 12.92 -11.81
CA PHE A 148 -11.62 13.49 -10.60
C PHE A 148 -10.95 12.41 -9.72
N VAL A 149 -10.29 12.87 -8.66
CA VAL A 149 -9.91 12.03 -7.53
C VAL A 149 -10.59 12.55 -6.27
N ASP A 150 -11.16 11.65 -5.48
CA ASP A 150 -11.73 11.97 -4.18
C ASP A 150 -11.05 11.23 -3.03
N LEU A 151 -11.37 11.67 -1.81
CA LEU A 151 -10.95 11.06 -0.56
C LEU A 151 -11.85 11.53 0.58
N PHE A 152 -11.93 10.71 1.64
CA PHE A 152 -12.50 11.14 2.91
C PHE A 152 -11.41 11.50 3.90
N VAL A 153 -11.61 12.59 4.64
CA VAL A 153 -10.72 13.01 5.73
C VAL A 153 -11.53 13.41 6.96
N ARG A 154 -11.07 13.02 8.14
CA ARG A 154 -11.66 13.43 9.43
C ARG A 154 -11.70 14.96 9.52
N ALA A 155 -12.85 15.54 9.91
CA ALA A 155 -13.01 16.98 10.01
C ALA A 155 -12.04 17.63 11.02
N SER A 156 -11.59 16.89 12.04
CA SER A 156 -10.58 17.35 13.00
C SER A 156 -9.14 17.32 12.47
N ASN A 157 -8.86 16.59 11.38
CA ASN A 157 -7.50 16.40 10.85
C ASN A 157 -7.03 17.59 10.01
N THR A 158 -6.86 18.74 10.68
CA THR A 158 -6.41 20.00 10.08
C THR A 158 -5.08 19.88 9.31
N PRO A 159 -4.07 19.11 9.77
CA PRO A 159 -2.83 18.94 9.01
C PRO A 159 -3.03 18.26 7.65
N ALA A 160 -3.88 17.23 7.58
CA ALA A 160 -4.18 16.55 6.32
C ALA A 160 -5.02 17.42 5.39
N ILE A 161 -6.05 18.09 5.92
CA ILE A 161 -6.90 19.02 5.14
C ILE A 161 -6.04 20.09 4.46
N LYS A 162 -5.15 20.77 5.22
CA LYS A 162 -4.23 21.78 4.67
C LYS A 162 -3.25 21.21 3.63
N MET A 163 -2.89 19.94 3.75
CA MET A 163 -2.05 19.27 2.75
C MET A 163 -2.83 19.06 1.45
N TYR A 164 -4.07 18.57 1.52
CA TYR A 164 -4.92 18.34 0.36
C TYR A 164 -5.32 19.65 -0.33
N GLU A 165 -5.66 20.70 0.41
CA GLU A 165 -5.91 22.04 -0.15
C GLU A 165 -4.72 22.54 -0.98
N LYS A 166 -3.48 22.35 -0.47
CA LYS A 166 -2.25 22.70 -1.21
C LYS A 166 -2.01 21.84 -2.44
N LEU A 167 -2.62 20.66 -2.52
CA LEU A 167 -2.59 19.80 -3.71
C LEU A 167 -3.69 20.14 -4.72
N GLY A 168 -4.58 21.08 -4.39
CA GLY A 168 -5.68 21.53 -5.23
C GLY A 168 -7.00 20.79 -5.00
N TYR A 169 -7.12 20.04 -3.91
CA TYR A 169 -8.39 19.46 -3.51
C TYR A 169 -9.28 20.54 -2.88
N VAL A 170 -10.58 20.44 -3.13
CA VAL A 170 -11.61 21.28 -2.52
C VAL A 170 -12.55 20.41 -1.70
N ILE A 171 -13.13 20.99 -0.65
CA ILE A 171 -14.19 20.31 0.10
C ILE A 171 -15.44 20.28 -0.78
N TYR A 172 -15.80 19.09 -1.26
CA TYR A 172 -16.99 18.89 -2.08
C TYR A 172 -18.24 18.81 -1.21
N ARG A 173 -18.18 18.05 -0.11
CA ARG A 173 -19.28 17.93 0.86
C ARG A 173 -18.78 17.52 2.24
N ARG A 174 -19.64 17.74 3.22
CA ARG A 174 -19.50 17.22 4.58
C ARG A 174 -20.42 16.03 4.76
N VAL A 175 -19.88 14.93 5.25
CA VAL A 175 -20.62 13.71 5.58
C VAL A 175 -20.73 13.59 7.10
N LEU A 176 -21.94 13.68 7.61
CA LEU A 176 -22.21 13.69 9.04
C LEU A 176 -21.92 12.32 9.64
N ARG A 177 -21.20 12.28 10.77
CA ARG A 177 -20.93 11.03 11.53
C ARG A 177 -20.37 9.88 10.65
N TYR A 178 -19.48 10.22 9.72
CA TYR A 178 -18.89 9.26 8.79
C TYR A 178 -17.90 8.31 9.48
N TYR A 179 -17.11 8.84 10.43
CA TYR A 179 -16.15 8.04 11.18
C TYR A 179 -16.78 7.51 12.47
N SER A 180 -16.26 6.39 12.97
CA SER A 180 -16.72 5.77 14.22
C SER A 180 -16.81 6.79 15.37
N GLY A 181 -17.99 6.91 16.00
CA GLY A 181 -18.30 7.92 16.99
C GLY A 181 -19.26 8.98 16.44
N GLU A 182 -19.02 10.26 16.76
CA GLU A 182 -19.80 11.41 16.27
C GLU A 182 -19.00 12.33 15.33
N GLU A 183 -17.88 11.86 14.78
CA GLU A 183 -17.01 12.70 13.97
C GLU A 183 -17.43 12.72 12.48
N ASP A 184 -17.57 13.92 11.94
CA ASP A 184 -17.83 14.16 10.53
C ASP A 184 -16.63 13.84 9.64
N GLY A 185 -16.93 13.38 8.43
CA GLY A 185 -15.99 13.29 7.32
C GLY A 185 -16.13 14.45 6.35
N LEU A 186 -15.04 14.85 5.73
CA LEU A 186 -15.03 15.74 4.57
C LEU A 186 -14.68 14.92 3.34
N ASP A 187 -15.57 14.92 2.36
CA ASP A 187 -15.29 14.43 1.00
C ASP A 187 -14.58 15.57 0.27
N MET A 188 -13.30 15.36 -0.04
CA MET A 188 -12.48 16.31 -0.76
C MET A 188 -12.21 15.80 -2.17
N ARG A 189 -12.40 16.66 -3.18
CA ARG A 189 -12.25 16.30 -4.59
C ARG A 189 -11.25 17.20 -5.32
N LYS A 190 -10.58 16.61 -6.30
CA LYS A 190 -9.73 17.31 -7.26
C LYS A 190 -10.08 16.88 -8.68
N ALA A 191 -10.50 17.84 -9.50
CA ALA A 191 -10.76 17.60 -10.91
C ALA A 191 -9.46 17.23 -11.65
N LEU A 192 -9.54 16.23 -12.53
CA LEU A 192 -8.47 15.79 -13.41
C LEU A 192 -8.66 16.36 -14.82
N SER A 193 -7.77 16.00 -15.75
CA SER A 193 -7.74 16.60 -17.10
C SER A 193 -9.01 16.36 -17.90
N ARG A 194 -9.76 15.29 -17.59
CA ARG A 194 -11.01 14.94 -18.27
C ARG A 194 -12.20 15.82 -17.86
N ASP A 195 -12.23 16.34 -16.63
CA ASP A 195 -13.29 17.24 -16.15
C ASP A 195 -12.96 18.72 -16.47
N VAL A 196 -13.02 19.06 -17.76
CA VAL A 196 -12.67 20.39 -18.27
C VAL A 196 -13.55 21.48 -17.66
N GLU A 197 -14.84 21.19 -17.47
CA GLU A 197 -15.83 22.12 -16.91
C GLU A 197 -15.81 22.15 -15.37
N LYS A 198 -15.00 21.29 -14.73
CA LYS A 198 -14.84 21.20 -13.28
C LYS A 198 -16.16 20.97 -12.54
N LYS A 199 -17.08 20.20 -13.15
CA LYS A 199 -18.39 19.88 -12.57
C LYS A 199 -18.26 19.07 -11.29
N SER A 200 -17.29 18.16 -11.25
CA SER A 200 -17.10 17.21 -10.15
C SER A 200 -16.69 17.87 -8.83
N ILE A 201 -16.20 19.11 -8.87
CA ILE A 201 -15.68 19.83 -7.71
C ILE A 201 -16.58 20.98 -7.24
N ILE A 202 -17.77 21.14 -7.83
CA ILE A 202 -18.75 22.14 -7.39
C ILE A 202 -19.31 21.69 -6.04
N PRO A 203 -19.05 22.41 -4.92
CA PRO A 203 -19.45 21.93 -3.60
C PRO A 203 -20.97 21.80 -3.46
N LEU A 204 -21.40 20.76 -2.76
CA LEU A 204 -22.80 20.62 -2.36
C LEU A 204 -23.16 21.64 -1.28
N LYS A 205 -24.37 22.19 -1.38
CA LYS A 205 -24.85 23.23 -0.46
C LYS A 205 -25.24 22.70 0.92
N ARG A 206 -25.49 21.39 1.03
CA ARG A 206 -25.96 20.74 2.26
C ARG A 206 -25.01 19.61 2.67
N PRO A 207 -24.88 19.34 3.98
CA PRO A 207 -24.27 18.10 4.43
C PRO A 207 -25.13 16.89 4.05
N VAL A 208 -24.51 15.72 4.00
CA VAL A 208 -25.15 14.43 3.68
C VAL A 208 -24.88 13.43 4.80
N THR A 209 -25.69 12.38 4.91
CA THR A 209 -25.41 11.23 5.77
C THR A 209 -24.65 10.15 5.01
N PRO A 210 -24.01 9.17 5.68
CA PRO A 210 -23.31 8.08 5.02
C PRO A 210 -24.21 7.25 4.10
N ASP A 211 -25.49 7.06 4.47
CA ASP A 211 -26.46 6.31 3.67
C ASP A 211 -26.79 6.98 2.32
N GLU A 212 -26.59 8.29 2.22
CA GLU A 212 -26.79 9.04 0.97
C GLU A 212 -25.59 8.89 0.01
N LEU A 213 -24.45 8.32 0.44
CA LEU A 213 -23.26 8.17 -0.41
C LEU A 213 -23.40 7.04 -1.45
N GLU A 214 -24.20 6.01 -1.17
CA GLU A 214 -24.32 4.82 -2.03
C GLU A 214 -25.13 5.06 -3.31
N TYR A 215 -25.83 6.19 -3.40
CA TYR A 215 -26.78 6.51 -4.47
C TYR A 215 -26.32 7.63 -5.42
N ASP A 216 -25.06 8.07 -5.31
CA ASP A 216 -24.46 9.16 -6.12
C ASP A 216 -23.48 8.65 -7.20
#